data_AF-A0A947ID76-F1
#
_entry.id   AF-A0A947ID76-F1
#
_cell.length_a   1.000
_cell.length_b   1.000
_cell.length_c   1.000
_cell.angle_alpha   90.00
_cell.angle_beta   90.00
_cell.angle_gamma   90.00
#
_symmetry.space_group_name_H-M   'P 1'
#
loop_
_entity.id
_entity.type
_entity.pdbx_description
1 polymer ?
#
loop_
_entity_poly.entity_id
_entity_poly.type
_entity_poly.pdbx_seq_one_letter_code
_entity_poly.pdbx_strand_id
1 'polypeptide(L)'
;MLLKEKIREDLKKAIKSKTEKESSVLRMILAAILNKEKENRHKLSKEKPELGPEELEKESQLSDQEMVEVISSEAKKSKEAII
;
A
#
# COMPACT_ATOMS: atom_id res chain seq x y z
N MET A 1 4.34 -9.56 -1.90
CA MET A 1 5.48 -8.61 -2.07
C MET A 1 5.72 -8.23 -3.53
N LEU A 2 5.56 -9.16 -4.48
CA LEU A 2 5.76 -8.91 -5.93
C LEU A 2 4.93 -7.73 -6.44
N LEU A 3 3.69 -7.59 -5.96
CA LEU A 3 2.82 -6.51 -6.41
C LEU A 3 3.29 -5.12 -5.94
N LYS A 4 3.76 -4.99 -4.70
CA LYS A 4 4.32 -3.74 -4.15
C LYS A 4 5.58 -3.32 -4.90
N GLU A 5 6.44 -4.28 -5.23
CA GLU A 5 7.65 -4.05 -6.02
C GLU A 5 7.30 -3.58 -7.43
N LYS A 6 6.35 -4.26 -8.09
CA LYS A 6 5.84 -3.84 -9.40
C LYS A 6 5.30 -2.40 -9.38
N ILE A 7 4.49 -2.05 -8.38
CA ILE A 7 3.95 -0.68 -8.24
C ILE A 7 5.08 0.34 -8.08
N ARG A 8 6.13 0.03 -7.33
CA ARG A 8 7.31 0.89 -7.18
C ARG A 8 8.08 1.06 -8.48
N GLU A 9 8.24 -0.01 -9.25
CA GLU A 9 8.88 0.04 -10.58
C GLU A 9 8.07 0.87 -11.57
N ASP A 10 6.75 0.65 -11.61
CA ASP A 10 5.85 1.41 -12.47
C ASP A 10 5.84 2.89 -12.08
N LEU A 11 5.92 3.22 -10.78
CA LEU A 11 6.06 4.60 -10.34
C LEU A 11 7.36 5.24 -10.84
N LYS A 12 8.49 4.53 -10.75
CA LYS A 12 9.78 5.01 -11.28
C LYS A 12 9.69 5.29 -12.78
N LYS A 13 9.04 4.39 -13.54
CA LYS A 13 8.80 4.57 -14.98
C LYS A 13 7.90 5.77 -15.26
N ALA A 14 6.79 5.90 -14.54
CA ALA A 14 5.84 7.01 -14.69
C ALA A 14 6.49 8.38 -14.43
N ILE A 15 7.32 8.48 -13.37
CA ILE A 15 8.09 9.68 -13.07
C ILE A 15 9.07 10.00 -14.20
N LYS A 16 9.83 9.00 -14.70
CA LYS A 16 10.80 9.20 -15.78
C LYS A 16 10.12 9.63 -17.08
N SER A 17 8.93 9.07 -17.37
CA SER A 17 8.12 9.39 -18.55
C SER A 17 7.29 10.67 -18.39
N LYS A 18 7.37 11.36 -17.25
CA LYS A 18 6.60 12.57 -16.93
C LYS A 18 5.08 12.37 -17.06
N THR A 19 4.58 11.16 -16.79
CA THR A 19 3.14 10.87 -16.78
C THR A 19 2.53 11.28 -15.44
N GLU A 20 2.19 12.56 -15.31
CA GLU A 20 1.77 13.15 -14.02
C GLU A 20 0.59 12.42 -13.37
N LYS A 21 -0.48 12.16 -14.14
CA LYS A 21 -1.67 11.47 -13.65
C LYS A 21 -1.36 10.08 -13.11
N GLU A 22 -0.62 9.30 -13.90
CA GLU A 22 -0.22 7.93 -13.51
C GLU A 22 0.70 7.96 -12.28
N SER A 23 1.69 8.86 -12.26
CA SER A 23 2.59 9.02 -11.11
C SER A 23 1.85 9.43 -9.83
N SER A 24 0.76 10.19 -9.94
CA SER A 24 -0.08 10.60 -8.82
C SER A 24 -0.87 9.42 -8.29
N VAL A 25 -1.54 8.67 -9.17
CA VAL A 25 -2.31 7.47 -8.81
C VAL A 25 -1.42 6.42 -8.15
N LEU A 26 -0.24 6.14 -8.71
CA LEU A 26 0.69 5.16 -8.14
C LEU A 26 1.24 5.60 -6.77
N ARG A 27 1.47 6.90 -6.56
CA ARG A 27 1.82 7.44 -5.24
C ARG A 27 0.69 7.27 -4.22
N MET A 28 -0.55 7.54 -4.61
CA MET A 28 -1.72 7.36 -3.75
C MET A 28 -1.90 5.88 -3.35
N ILE A 29 -1.78 4.96 -4.31
CA ILE A 29 -1.87 3.52 -4.04
C ILE A 29 -0.79 3.08 -3.05
N LEU A 30 0.47 3.50 -3.25
CA LEU A 30 1.55 3.17 -2.30
C LEU A 30 1.30 3.74 -0.91
N ALA A 31 0.77 4.96 -0.82
CA ALA A 31 0.42 5.55 0.47
C ALA A 31 -0.69 4.76 1.18
N ALA A 32 -1.73 4.32 0.45
CA ALA A 32 -2.81 3.50 0.99
C ALA A 32 -2.28 2.15 1.53
N ILE A 33 -1.40 1.48 0.77
CA ILE A 33 -0.74 0.24 1.20
C ILE A 33 0.08 0.47 2.48
N LEU A 34 0.94 1.50 2.50
CA LEU A 34 1.77 1.83 3.67
C LEU A 34 0.93 2.16 4.90
N ASN A 35 -0.20 2.85 4.73
CA ASN A 35 -1.10 3.16 5.84
C ASN A 35 -1.77 1.89 6.38
N LYS A 36 -2.14 0.95 5.51
CA LYS A 36 -2.70 -0.33 5.94
C LYS A 36 -1.68 -1.19 6.69
N GLU A 37 -0.45 -1.27 6.21
CA GLU A 37 0.64 -1.96 6.92
C GLU A 37 0.89 -1.33 8.30
N LYS A 38 0.88 0.00 8.42
CA LYS A 38 0.99 0.68 9.72
C LYS A 38 -0.18 0.36 10.66
N GLU A 39 -1.39 0.28 10.14
CA GLU A 39 -2.57 -0.12 10.92
C GLU A 39 -2.41 -1.56 11.44
N ASN A 40 -2.00 -2.49 10.58
CA ASN A 40 -1.74 -3.89 10.94
C ASN A 40 -0.63 -3.96 12.00
N ARG A 41 0.47 -3.24 11.81
CA ARG A 41 1.58 -3.17 12.78
C ARG A 41 1.12 -2.65 14.13
N HIS A 42 0.27 -1.62 14.15
CA HIS A 42 -0.28 -1.09 15.39
C HIS A 42 -1.19 -2.09 16.10
N LYS A 43 -2.02 -2.84 15.37
CA LYS A 43 -2.83 -3.93 15.93
C LYS A 43 -1.97 -5.06 16.49
N LEU A 44 -0.99 -5.54 15.70
CA LEU A 44 -0.05 -6.57 16.11
C LEU A 44 0.75 -6.18 17.36
N SER A 45 1.18 -4.91 17.47
CA SER A 45 1.88 -4.44 18.67
C SER A 45 1.04 -4.49 19.96
N LYS A 46 -0.30 -4.45 19.84
CA LYS A 46 -1.22 -4.59 20.98
C LYS A 46 -1.57 -6.03 21.28
N GLU A 47 -1.71 -6.85 20.24
CA GLU A 47 -2.11 -8.27 20.36
C GLU A 47 -0.93 -9.16 20.76
N LYS A 48 0.27 -8.83 20.30
CA LYS A 48 1.52 -9.56 20.51
C LYS A 48 2.64 -8.61 20.99
N PRO A 49 2.56 -8.11 22.23
CA PRO A 49 3.55 -7.18 22.78
C PRO A 49 4.97 -7.76 22.89
N GLU A 50 5.13 -9.08 22.78
CA GLU A 50 6.39 -9.79 22.76
C GLU A 50 7.18 -9.66 21.45
N LEU A 51 6.53 -9.28 20.34
CA LEU A 51 7.19 -9.16 19.05
C LEU A 51 8.12 -7.95 19.00
N GLY A 52 9.33 -8.18 18.49
CA GLY A 52 10.30 -7.12 18.24
C GLY A 52 9.91 -6.23 17.05
N PRO A 53 10.56 -5.05 16.89
CA PRO A 53 10.30 -4.14 15.77
C PRO A 53 10.42 -4.78 14.38
N GLU A 54 11.38 -5.69 14.19
CA GLU A 54 11.60 -6.37 12.90
C GLU A 54 10.51 -7.40 12.59
N GLU A 55 10.04 -8.13 13.60
CA GLU A 55 8.99 -9.12 13.46
C GLU A 55 7.64 -8.44 13.18
N LEU A 56 7.37 -7.34 13.89
CA LEU A 56 6.20 -6.49 13.65
C LEU A 56 6.21 -5.91 12.22
N GLU A 57 7.36 -5.47 11.71
CA GLU A 57 7.47 -4.99 10.34
C GLU A 57 7.20 -6.12 9.33
N LYS A 58 7.70 -7.33 9.58
CA LYS A 58 7.51 -8.48 8.68
C LYS A 58 6.07 -8.98 8.70
N GLU A 59 5.46 -9.13 9.87
CA GLU A 59 4.10 -9.63 10.03
C GLU A 59 3.03 -8.61 9.61
N SER A 60 3.36 -7.31 9.59
CA SER A 60 2.42 -6.27 9.16
C SER A 60 2.35 -6.06 7.65
N GLN A 61 3.23 -6.71 6.88
CA GLN A 61 3.20 -6.61 5.42
C GLN A 61 1.96 -7.25 4.83
N LEU A 62 1.42 -6.61 3.81
CA LEU A 62 0.27 -7.17 3.10
C LEU A 62 0.68 -8.30 2.18
N SER A 63 -0.15 -9.35 2.16
CA SER A 63 -0.18 -10.31 1.08
C SER A 63 -0.63 -9.67 -0.24
N ASP A 64 -0.41 -10.37 -1.36
CA ASP A 64 -0.84 -9.88 -2.66
C ASP A 64 -2.38 -9.77 -2.78
N GLN A 65 -3.12 -10.63 -2.07
CA GLN A 65 -4.59 -10.55 -2.00
C GLN A 65 -5.06 -9.31 -1.23
N GLU A 66 -4.51 -9.07 -0.03
CA GLU A 66 -4.84 -7.87 0.76
C GLU A 66 -4.47 -6.58 0.02
N MET A 67 -3.37 -6.58 -0.73
CA MET A 67 -3.02 -5.44 -1.60
C MET A 67 -4.09 -5.19 -2.68
N VAL A 68 -4.62 -6.25 -3.32
CA VAL A 68 -5.70 -6.11 -4.31
C VAL A 68 -6.96 -5.54 -3.67
N GLU A 69 -7.28 -5.93 -2.44
CA GLU A 69 -8.41 -5.36 -1.69
C GLU A 69 -8.21 -3.88 -1.40
N VAL A 70 -7.02 -3.49 -0.94
CA VAL A 70 -6.68 -2.07 -0.71
C VAL A 70 -6.83 -1.28 -2.01
N ILE A 71 -6.25 -1.75 -3.12
CA ILE A 71 -6.34 -1.09 -4.43
C ILE A 71 -7.79 -0.97 -4.90
N SER A 72 -8.58 -2.04 -4.75
CA SER A 72 -10.00 -2.05 -5.12
C SER A 72 -10.81 -1.04 -4.30
N SER A 73 -10.50 -0.91 -3.00
CA SER A 73 -11.14 0.08 -2.13
C SER A 73 -10.79 1.52 -2.54
N GLU A 74 -9.54 1.79 -2.93
CA GLU A 74 -9.12 3.11 -3.42
C GLU A 74 -9.75 3.45 -4.78
N ALA A 75 -9.89 2.46 -5.67
CA ALA A 75 -10.60 2.63 -6.93
C ALA A 75 -12.09 2.97 -6.70
N LYS A 76 -12.74 2.31 -5.73
CA LYS A 76 -14.12 2.60 -5.34
C LYS A 76 -14.26 4.02 -4.79
N LYS A 77 -13.41 4.43 -3.83
CA LYS A 77 -13.40 5.80 -3.27
C LYS A 77 -13.19 6.85 -4.36
N SER A 78 -12.29 6.59 -5.30
CA SER A 78 -12.01 7.49 -6.43
C SER A 78 -13.23 7.66 -7.33
N LYS A 79 -13.96 6.57 -7.60
CA LYS A 79 -15.21 6.62 -8.37
C LYS A 79 -16.29 7.40 -7.64
N GLU A 80 -16.43 7.19 -6.34
CA GLU A 80 -17.42 7.87 -5.49
C GLU A 80 -17.14 9.37 -5.37
N ALA A 81 -15.87 9.79 -5.32
CA ALA A 81 -15.49 11.20 -5.25
C ALA A 81 -15.77 12.02 -6.53
N ILE A 82 -16.09 11.35 -7.63
CA ILE A 82 -16.44 11.99 -8.92
C ILE A 82 -17.96 12.22 -9.03
N ILE A 83 -18.76 11.55 -8.20
CA ILE A 83 -20.23 11.62 -8.16
C ILE A 83 -20.65 12.64 -7.10
#